data_AF-A0A968I7V9-F1
#
_entry.id   AF-A0A968I7V9-F1
#
_cell.length_a   1.000
_cell.length_b   1.000
_cell.length_c   1.000
_cell.angle_alpha   90.00
_cell.angle_beta   90.00
_cell.angle_gamma   90.00
#
_symmetry.space_group_name_H-M   'P 1'
#
loop_
_entity.id
_entity.type
_entity.pdbx_description
1 polymer ?
#
loop_
_entity_poly.entity_id
_entity_poly.type
_entity_poly.pdbx_seq_one_letter_code
_entity_poly.pdbx_strand_id
1 'polypeptide(L)'
;MSHTDPNKRHDFVLLFDVQDGNPNGDPDGGNMPRTDPETMQGLVTDVSLKRKIRNFVLAFAQDLPESERSRFNIYVENRGVLNAQHRKAYTELGIQTAQPASAEITDEGIALTLKDLSLPDGFTLEEDNGSHVLTYNGELDTEELKQALETIKDDGSPPRRNSRRTSRRKPRTKKPLETRYAKPRIGCARTSSTCACSARS
;
A
#
# COMPACT_ATOMS: atom_id res chain seq x y z
N MET A 1 37.46 -3.65 20.57
CA MET A 1 37.36 -2.79 19.36
C MET A 1 36.52 -1.57 19.70
N SER A 2 37.06 -0.37 19.58
CA SER A 2 36.39 0.87 20.03
C SER A 2 35.30 1.39 19.10
N HIS A 3 35.21 0.88 17.87
CA HIS A 3 34.37 1.41 16.79
C HIS A 3 32.98 0.75 16.69
N THR A 4 32.65 -0.21 17.55
CA THR A 4 31.36 -0.94 17.53
C THR A 4 30.48 -0.66 18.75
N ASP A 5 30.89 0.27 19.61
CA ASP A 5 30.19 0.60 20.86
C ASP A 5 29.03 1.57 20.58
N PRO A 6 27.75 1.16 20.72
CA PRO A 6 26.61 2.02 20.44
C PRO A 6 26.44 3.18 21.44
N ASN A 7 27.14 3.14 22.59
CA ASN A 7 27.07 4.20 23.60
C ASN A 7 28.01 5.39 23.30
N LYS A 8 28.78 5.30 22.22
CA LYS A 8 29.72 6.34 21.82
C LYS A 8 29.23 7.02 20.54
N ARG A 9 29.56 8.31 20.43
CA ARG A 9 29.39 9.04 19.18
C ARG A 9 30.48 8.60 18.20
N HIS A 10 30.06 8.23 17.00
CA HIS A 10 30.95 7.88 15.88
C HIS A 10 30.76 8.90 14.77
N ASP A 11 31.84 9.57 14.38
CA ASP A 11 31.90 10.41 13.18
C ASP A 11 32.76 9.68 12.14
N PHE A 12 32.36 9.70 10.87
CA PHE A 12 33.09 9.04 9.80
C PHE A 12 33.03 9.86 8.51
N VAL A 13 34.05 9.70 7.67
CA VAL A 13 34.11 10.26 6.31
C VAL A 13 34.17 9.10 5.34
N LEU A 14 33.21 9.06 4.41
CA LEU A 14 33.17 8.07 3.33
C LEU A 14 33.65 8.74 2.05
N LEU A 15 34.80 8.32 1.53
CA LEU A 15 35.28 8.70 0.20
C LEU A 15 35.04 7.54 -0.75
N PHE A 16 34.42 7.83 -1.89
CA PHE A 16 34.24 6.88 -2.99
C PHE A 16 34.36 7.61 -4.31
N ASP A 17 34.84 6.91 -5.33
CA ASP A 17 34.91 7.37 -6.70
C ASP A 17 33.96 6.56 -7.59
N VAL A 18 33.66 7.10 -8.77
CA VAL A 18 32.88 6.43 -9.80
C VAL A 18 33.55 6.69 -11.13
N GLN A 19 33.83 5.62 -11.85
CA GLN A 19 34.35 5.67 -13.21
C GLN A 19 33.24 5.25 -14.18
N ASP A 20 33.04 6.04 -15.24
CA ASP A 20 32.12 5.77 -16.36
C ASP A 20 30.69 5.35 -15.93
N GLY A 21 30.18 5.96 -14.85
CA GLY A 21 28.89 5.59 -14.26
C GLY A 21 28.12 6.77 -13.67
N ASN A 22 26.82 6.56 -13.42
CA ASN A 22 25.97 7.53 -12.75
C ASN A 22 25.69 7.11 -11.30
N PRO A 23 26.33 7.72 -10.29
CA PRO A 23 26.13 7.35 -8.88
C PRO A 23 24.71 7.66 -8.37
N ASN A 24 24.07 8.68 -8.93
CA ASN A 24 22.82 9.22 -8.45
C ASN A 24 22.07 9.99 -9.55
N GLY A 25 21.10 9.33 -10.17
CA GLY A 25 20.26 9.91 -11.21
C GLY A 25 19.32 11.00 -10.71
N ASP A 26 19.18 12.05 -11.52
CA ASP A 26 18.21 13.12 -11.34
C ASP A 26 16.87 12.77 -12.04
N PRO A 27 15.76 12.59 -11.32
CA PRO A 27 14.46 12.32 -11.93
C PRO A 27 13.98 13.47 -12.81
N ASP A 28 14.33 14.72 -12.48
CA ASP A 28 13.90 15.90 -13.24
C ASP A 28 14.84 16.18 -14.42
N GLY A 29 16.13 15.82 -14.26
CA GLY A 29 17.17 15.93 -15.28
C GLY A 29 17.25 14.73 -16.23
N GLY A 30 16.18 13.98 -16.45
CA GLY A 30 16.18 12.85 -17.40
C GLY A 30 17.21 11.75 -17.06
N ASN A 31 17.42 11.47 -15.77
CA ASN A 31 18.40 10.52 -15.24
C ASN A 31 19.88 10.90 -15.50
N MET A 32 20.18 12.18 -15.74
CA MET A 32 21.56 12.69 -15.66
C MET A 32 22.10 12.59 -14.23
N PRO A 33 23.44 12.61 -14.02
CA PRO A 33 24.01 12.76 -12.68
C PRO A 33 23.49 14.03 -12.02
N ARG A 34 23.06 13.94 -10.76
CA ARG A 34 22.65 15.11 -10.00
C ARG A 34 23.83 16.06 -9.80
N THR A 35 23.57 17.35 -9.97
CA THR A 35 24.54 18.44 -9.81
C THR A 35 23.93 19.50 -8.91
N ASP A 36 24.73 20.08 -8.01
CA ASP A 36 24.33 21.22 -7.20
C ASP A 36 24.34 22.50 -8.06
N PRO A 37 23.23 23.26 -8.16
CA PRO A 37 23.14 24.44 -9.01
C PRO A 37 24.05 25.61 -8.56
N GLU A 38 24.47 25.66 -7.30
CA GLU A 38 25.31 26.76 -6.81
C GLU A 38 26.80 26.49 -7.03
N THR A 39 27.25 25.28 -6.69
CA THR A 39 28.67 24.90 -6.74
C THR A 39 29.07 24.18 -8.02
N MET A 40 28.10 23.72 -8.82
CA MET A 40 28.29 22.88 -10.00
C MET A 40 29.00 21.55 -9.72
N GLN A 41 28.99 21.07 -8.48
CA GLN A 41 29.57 19.79 -8.09
C GLN A 41 28.53 18.66 -8.18
N GLY A 42 28.99 17.45 -8.47
CA GLY A 42 28.14 16.26 -8.47
C GLY A 42 27.60 15.97 -7.07
N LEU A 43 26.29 15.71 -6.95
CA LEU A 43 25.62 15.52 -5.68
C LEU A 43 25.08 14.09 -5.53
N VAL A 44 25.54 13.39 -4.49
CA VAL A 44 24.94 12.13 -4.06
C VAL A 44 24.10 12.38 -2.82
N THR A 45 22.79 12.15 -2.94
CA THR A 45 21.85 12.37 -1.84
C THR A 45 22.02 11.30 -0.77
N ASP A 46 21.77 11.68 0.48
CA ASP A 46 21.77 10.77 1.62
C ASP A 46 20.78 9.60 1.43
N VAL A 47 19.62 9.86 0.84
CA VAL A 47 18.62 8.84 0.50
C VAL A 47 19.21 7.78 -0.45
N SER A 48 20.03 8.20 -1.42
CA SER A 48 20.72 7.30 -2.36
C SER A 48 21.71 6.39 -1.64
N LEU A 49 22.50 6.94 -0.71
CA LEU A 49 23.44 6.16 0.11
C LEU A 49 22.72 5.21 1.07
N LYS A 50 21.72 5.71 1.81
CA LYS A 50 20.86 4.90 2.69
C LYS A 50 20.19 3.75 1.94
N ARG A 51 19.87 3.93 0.65
CA ARG A 51 19.31 2.88 -0.20
C ARG A 51 20.33 1.80 -0.54
N LYS A 52 21.55 2.19 -0.91
CA LYS A 52 22.66 1.27 -1.23
C LYS A 52 23.05 0.44 -0.01
N ILE A 53 23.17 1.07 1.17
CA ILE A 53 23.46 0.37 2.43
C ILE A 53 22.38 -0.67 2.74
N ARG A 54 21.09 -0.32 2.65
CA ARG A 54 20.00 -1.29 2.87
C ARG A 54 20.06 -2.47 1.90
N ASN A 55 20.28 -2.21 0.62
CA ASN A 55 20.42 -3.29 -0.38
C ASN A 55 21.61 -4.19 -0.09
N PHE A 56 22.74 -3.60 0.31
CA PHE A 56 23.93 -4.35 0.67
C PHE A 56 23.68 -5.26 1.88
N VAL A 57 23.11 -4.73 2.96
CA VAL A 57 22.80 -5.53 4.16
C VAL A 57 21.85 -6.68 3.84
N LEU A 58 20.83 -6.44 3.01
CA LEU A 58 19.89 -7.47 2.60
C LEU A 58 20.54 -8.56 1.72
N ALA A 59 21.43 -8.18 0.81
CA ALA A 59 22.19 -9.14 -0.01
C ALA A 59 23.17 -9.94 0.85
N PHE A 60 23.94 -9.27 1.71
CA PHE A 60 24.86 -9.89 2.65
C PHE A 60 24.17 -10.90 3.57
N ALA A 61 22.97 -10.58 4.06
CA ALA A 61 22.20 -11.46 4.94
C ALA A 61 21.72 -12.75 4.25
N GLN A 62 21.66 -12.81 2.92
CA GLN A 62 21.26 -14.03 2.20
C GLN A 62 22.32 -15.12 2.26
N ASP A 63 23.59 -14.75 2.43
CA ASP A 63 24.70 -15.69 2.53
C ASP A 63 24.91 -16.23 3.96
N LEU A 64 24.15 -15.73 4.93
CA LEU A 64 24.21 -16.14 6.33
C LEU A 64 23.26 -17.30 6.64
N PRO A 65 23.56 -18.13 7.67
CA PRO A 65 22.63 -19.15 8.14
C PRO A 65 21.31 -18.52 8.63
N GLU A 66 20.22 -19.27 8.49
CA GLU A 66 18.85 -18.78 8.75
C GLU A 66 18.68 -18.20 10.18
N SER A 67 19.38 -18.78 11.17
CA SER A 67 19.40 -18.29 12.55
C SER A 67 19.91 -16.86 12.70
N GLU A 68 20.84 -16.43 11.83
CA GLU A 68 21.44 -15.10 11.86
C GLU A 68 20.74 -14.14 10.91
N ARG A 69 20.24 -14.64 9.78
CA ARG A 69 19.55 -13.85 8.74
C ARG A 69 18.39 -13.01 9.30
N SER A 70 17.60 -13.58 10.21
CA SER A 70 16.46 -12.90 10.85
C SER A 70 16.82 -11.56 11.52
N ARG A 71 18.06 -11.40 12.00
CA ARG A 71 18.53 -10.17 12.67
C ARG A 71 18.80 -9.02 11.69
N PHE A 72 18.91 -9.32 10.40
CA PHE A 72 19.22 -8.36 9.34
C PHE A 72 18.01 -7.99 8.48
N ASN A 73 16.80 -8.37 8.90
CA ASN A 73 15.57 -8.01 8.19
C ASN A 73 15.38 -6.49 8.13
N ILE A 74 15.01 -5.99 6.94
CA ILE A 74 14.86 -4.56 6.68
C ILE A 74 13.40 -4.25 6.37
N TYR A 75 12.85 -3.23 7.04
CA TYR A 75 11.46 -2.82 6.87
C TYR A 75 11.15 -2.14 5.52
N VAL A 76 12.12 -1.48 4.90
CA VAL A 76 11.92 -0.83 3.59
C VAL A 76 12.83 -1.49 2.56
N GLU A 77 12.27 -2.47 1.86
CA GLU A 77 12.95 -3.28 0.85
C GLU A 77 12.78 -2.74 -0.57
N ASN A 78 13.64 -3.20 -1.48
CA ASN A 78 13.45 -2.94 -2.90
C ASN A 78 12.23 -3.70 -3.41
N ARG A 79 11.23 -3.00 -3.97
CA ARG A 79 10.01 -3.61 -4.54
C ARG A 79 9.15 -4.38 -3.53
N GLY A 80 9.41 -4.24 -2.23
CA GLY A 80 8.58 -4.85 -1.18
C GLY A 80 7.28 -4.09 -0.97
N VAL A 81 6.17 -4.81 -0.82
CA VAL A 81 4.88 -4.23 -0.43
C VAL A 81 4.86 -4.09 1.09
N LEU A 82 4.82 -2.85 1.59
CA LEU A 82 4.91 -2.57 3.02
C LEU A 82 3.76 -3.21 3.82
N ASN A 83 2.56 -3.23 3.25
CA ASN A 83 1.39 -3.83 3.88
C ASN A 83 1.57 -5.35 4.11
N ALA A 84 2.28 -6.04 3.21
CA ALA A 84 2.57 -7.46 3.39
C ALA A 84 3.50 -7.70 4.58
N GLN A 85 4.46 -6.79 4.81
CA GLN A 85 5.33 -6.86 5.99
C GLN A 85 4.58 -6.55 7.28
N HIS A 86 3.63 -5.60 7.26
CA HIS A 86 2.75 -5.33 8.42
C HIS A 86 1.95 -6.57 8.80
N ARG A 87 1.33 -7.24 7.82
CA ARG A 87 0.56 -8.47 8.06
C ARG A 87 1.40 -9.54 8.73
N LYS A 88 2.62 -9.80 8.23
CA LYS A 88 3.55 -10.76 8.86
C LYS A 88 3.76 -10.44 10.34
N ALA A 89 4.05 -9.17 10.66
CA ALA A 89 4.25 -8.75 12.05
C ALA A 89 2.97 -8.89 12.90
N TYR A 90 1.80 -8.56 12.35
CA TYR A 90 0.52 -8.71 13.05
C TYR A 90 0.17 -10.18 13.32
N THR A 91 0.37 -11.06 12.33
CA THR A 91 0.17 -12.51 12.49
C THR A 91 1.12 -13.08 13.54
N GLU A 92 2.40 -12.70 13.53
CA GLU A 92 3.38 -13.13 14.53
C GLU A 92 3.05 -12.64 15.96
N LEU A 93 2.49 -11.44 16.09
CA LEU A 93 2.08 -10.85 17.37
C LEU A 93 0.67 -11.24 17.82
N GLY A 94 -0.12 -11.91 16.98
CA GLY A 94 -1.52 -12.24 17.25
C GLY A 94 -2.43 -11.01 17.34
N ILE A 95 -2.09 -9.91 16.66
CA ILE A 95 -2.90 -8.69 16.63
C ILE A 95 -3.86 -8.77 15.45
N GLN A 96 -5.15 -8.55 15.69
CA GLN A 96 -6.16 -8.55 14.64
C GLN A 96 -5.92 -7.38 13.67
N THR A 97 -5.92 -7.67 12.37
CA THR A 97 -5.75 -6.67 11.32
C THR A 97 -7.12 -6.33 10.74
N ALA A 98 -7.48 -5.04 10.70
CA ALA A 98 -8.80 -4.48 10.34
C ALA A 98 -9.90 -4.50 11.43
N GLN A 99 -10.87 -3.58 11.30
CA GLN A 99 -12.00 -3.50 12.22
C GLN A 99 -12.91 -4.71 12.03
N PRO A 100 -13.27 -5.41 13.09
CA PRO A 100 -14.21 -6.51 12.99
C PRO A 100 -15.55 -6.00 12.46
N ALA A 101 -16.11 -6.71 11.48
CA ALA A 101 -17.43 -6.42 10.95
C ALA A 101 -18.38 -7.54 11.40
N SER A 102 -19.42 -7.18 12.15
CA SER A 102 -20.49 -8.08 12.55
C SER A 102 -21.75 -7.77 11.76
N ALA A 103 -22.37 -8.80 11.19
CA ALA A 103 -23.67 -8.69 10.52
C ALA A 103 -24.66 -9.67 11.15
N GLU A 104 -25.83 -9.16 11.54
CA GLU A 104 -26.94 -10.00 12.00
C GLU A 104 -27.67 -10.61 10.80
N ILE A 105 -27.90 -11.91 10.85
CA ILE A 105 -28.62 -12.66 9.83
C ILE A 105 -30.00 -12.99 10.39
N THR A 106 -31.02 -12.30 9.87
CA THR A 106 -32.43 -12.50 10.28
C THR A 106 -33.10 -13.69 9.58
N ASP A 107 -32.54 -14.18 8.48
CA ASP A 107 -33.12 -15.26 7.68
C ASP A 107 -32.58 -16.63 8.12
N GLU A 108 -33.42 -17.47 8.73
CA GLU A 108 -33.07 -18.82 9.22
C GLU A 108 -32.51 -19.74 8.12
N GLY A 109 -33.00 -19.60 6.88
CA GLY A 109 -32.51 -20.38 5.74
C GLY A 109 -31.05 -20.05 5.37
N ILE A 110 -30.64 -18.79 5.55
CA ILE A 110 -29.26 -18.36 5.24
C ILE A 110 -28.32 -18.85 6.33
N ALA A 111 -28.75 -18.82 7.59
CA ALA A 111 -27.97 -19.29 8.72
C ALA A 111 -27.66 -20.79 8.66
N LEU A 112 -28.63 -21.63 8.30
CA LEU A 112 -28.40 -23.07 8.13
C LEU A 112 -27.39 -23.35 7.01
N THR A 113 -27.54 -22.66 5.87
CA THR A 113 -26.59 -22.81 4.76
C THR A 113 -25.18 -22.38 5.13
N LEU A 114 -25.01 -21.34 5.96
CA LEU A 114 -23.71 -20.87 6.41
C LEU A 114 -23.06 -21.77 7.47
N LYS A 115 -23.86 -22.51 8.25
CA LYS A 115 -23.35 -23.56 9.16
C LYS A 115 -22.83 -24.77 8.39
N ASP A 116 -23.47 -25.10 7.27
CA ASP A 116 -23.13 -26.26 6.45
C ASP A 116 -21.94 -25.98 5.50
N LEU A 117 -21.58 -24.72 5.30
CA LEU A 117 -20.44 -24.30 4.49
C LEU A 117 -19.15 -24.23 5.32
N SER A 118 -18.02 -24.68 4.75
CA SER A 118 -16.71 -24.43 5.35
C SER A 118 -16.35 -22.94 5.20
N LEU A 119 -16.61 -22.17 6.25
CA LEU A 119 -16.27 -20.75 6.28
C LEU A 119 -14.74 -20.57 6.19
N PRO A 120 -14.25 -19.54 5.48
CA PRO A 120 -12.83 -19.22 5.42
C PRO A 120 -12.27 -18.81 6.79
N ASP A 121 -10.96 -18.98 6.96
CA ASP A 121 -10.24 -18.53 8.17
C ASP A 121 -10.55 -17.04 8.45
N GLY A 122 -10.96 -16.74 9.68
CA GLY A 122 -11.32 -15.39 10.10
C GLY A 122 -12.82 -15.06 10.07
N PHE A 123 -13.70 -15.99 9.68
CA PHE A 123 -15.16 -15.88 9.87
C PHE A 123 -15.64 -16.77 11.02
N THR A 124 -16.36 -16.21 11.97
CA THR A 124 -17.03 -16.94 13.05
C THR A 124 -18.54 -16.70 13.01
N LEU A 125 -19.30 -17.77 13.22
CA LEU A 125 -20.77 -17.70 13.30
C LEU A 125 -21.17 -18.04 14.73
N GLU A 126 -21.71 -17.05 15.45
CA GLU A 126 -22.17 -17.20 16.83
C GLU A 126 -23.71 -17.19 16.88
N GLU A 127 -24.30 -17.98 17.77
CA GLU A 127 -25.74 -18.11 17.95
C GLU A 127 -26.17 -17.46 19.27
N ASP A 128 -26.74 -16.26 19.19
CA ASP A 128 -27.24 -15.54 20.36
C ASP A 128 -28.76 -15.33 20.26
N ASN A 129 -29.51 -15.96 21.17
CA ASN A 129 -30.94 -15.72 21.40
C ASN A 129 -31.86 -15.84 20.15
N GLY A 130 -31.54 -16.75 19.23
CA GLY A 130 -32.32 -16.97 18.00
C GLY A 130 -31.94 -16.06 16.82
N SER A 131 -30.91 -15.21 16.98
CA SER A 131 -30.25 -14.49 15.89
C SER A 131 -28.89 -15.11 15.62
N HIS A 132 -28.52 -15.23 14.35
CA HIS A 132 -27.20 -15.69 13.94
C HIS A 132 -26.32 -14.49 13.60
N VAL A 133 -25.21 -14.32 14.32
CA VAL A 133 -24.27 -13.22 14.10
C VAL A 133 -23.04 -13.76 13.38
N LEU A 134 -22.81 -13.27 12.16
CA LEU A 134 -21.58 -13.55 11.42
C LEU A 134 -20.58 -12.45 11.76
N THR A 135 -19.48 -12.83 12.41
CA THR A 135 -18.37 -11.96 12.77
C THR A 135 -17.20 -12.25 11.85
N TYR A 136 -16.64 -11.19 11.28
CA TYR A 136 -15.44 -11.26 10.46
C TYR A 136 -14.29 -10.55 11.17
N ASN A 137 -13.19 -11.27 11.39
CA ASN A 137 -12.01 -10.83 12.15
C ASN A 137 -11.09 -9.87 11.37
N GLY A 138 -11.36 -9.64 10.08
CA GLY A 138 -10.59 -8.69 9.27
C GLY A 138 -9.34 -9.26 8.60
N GLU A 139 -9.08 -10.56 8.76
CA GLU A 139 -7.79 -11.19 8.43
C GLU A 139 -7.51 -11.33 6.92
N LEU A 140 -8.56 -11.40 6.08
CA LEU A 140 -8.47 -11.59 4.63
C LEU A 140 -8.51 -10.25 3.85
N ASP A 141 -7.71 -10.16 2.79
CA ASP A 141 -7.74 -9.03 1.84
C ASP A 141 -8.97 -9.10 0.92
N THR A 142 -9.26 -8.00 0.21
CA THR A 142 -10.39 -7.93 -0.74
C THR A 142 -10.29 -8.97 -1.86
N GLU A 143 -9.08 -9.32 -2.30
CA GLU A 143 -8.87 -10.35 -3.32
C GLU A 143 -9.01 -11.77 -2.76
N GLU A 144 -8.53 -12.01 -1.54
CA GLU A 144 -8.68 -13.30 -0.85
C GLU A 144 -10.16 -13.56 -0.50
N LEU A 145 -10.89 -12.51 -0.10
CA LEU A 145 -12.34 -12.56 0.10
C LEU A 145 -13.10 -12.89 -1.20
N LYS A 146 -12.69 -12.33 -2.34
CA LYS A 146 -13.30 -12.67 -3.64
C LYS A 146 -13.04 -14.12 -4.01
N GLN A 147 -11.82 -14.61 -3.83
CA GLN A 147 -11.46 -15.99 -4.11
C GLN A 147 -12.23 -16.96 -3.22
N ALA A 148 -12.32 -16.69 -1.92
CA ALA A 148 -13.11 -17.46 -0.98
C ALA A 148 -14.60 -17.48 -1.35
N LEU A 149 -15.16 -16.34 -1.76
CA LEU A 149 -16.54 -16.23 -2.25
C LEU A 149 -16.77 -16.99 -3.57
N GLU A 150 -15.74 -17.20 -4.39
CA GLU A 150 -15.84 -17.99 -5.62
C GLU A 150 -15.86 -19.49 -5.30
N THR A 151 -14.98 -19.96 -4.41
CA THR A 151 -14.97 -21.36 -3.94
C THR A 151 -16.33 -21.77 -3.35
N ILE A 152 -16.90 -20.93 -2.48
CA ILE A 152 -18.22 -21.18 -1.87
C ILE A 152 -19.36 -21.24 -2.90
N LYS A 153 -19.25 -20.53 -4.03
CA LYS A 153 -20.29 -20.57 -5.08
C LYS A 153 -20.24 -21.86 -5.91
N ASP A 154 -19.06 -22.46 -6.02
CA ASP A 154 -18.87 -23.70 -6.78
C ASP A 154 -19.40 -24.93 -6.02
N ASP A 155 -19.40 -24.88 -4.69
CA ASP A 155 -19.84 -25.98 -3.82
C ASP A 155 -21.38 -26.07 -3.63
N GLY A 156 -22.13 -25.06 -4.07
CA GLY A 156 -23.54 -24.89 -3.69
C GLY A 156 -24.49 -24.31 -4.75
N SER A 157 -24.42 -24.74 -6.01
CA SER A 157 -25.34 -24.25 -7.05
C SER A 157 -26.64 -25.07 -7.18
N PRO A 158 -27.83 -24.57 -6.78
CA PRO A 158 -29.09 -24.95 -7.42
C PRO A 158 -29.38 -24.05 -8.65
N PRO A 159 -30.15 -24.54 -9.65
CA PRO A 159 -30.28 -23.88 -10.94
C PRO A 159 -30.96 -22.52 -10.84
N ARG A 160 -30.37 -21.53 -11.53
CA ARG A 160 -30.84 -20.13 -11.58
C ARG A 160 -32.30 -20.04 -12.02
N ARG A 161 -33.20 -19.60 -11.13
CA ARG A 161 -34.57 -19.23 -11.50
C ARG A 161 -34.55 -17.82 -12.10
N ASN A 162 -34.82 -17.71 -13.40
CA ASN A 162 -34.92 -16.44 -14.11
C ASN A 162 -36.11 -15.60 -13.58
N SER A 163 -35.88 -14.72 -12.60
CA SER A 163 -36.85 -13.69 -12.24
C SER A 163 -36.59 -12.44 -13.08
N ARG A 164 -37.46 -12.18 -14.07
CA ARG A 164 -37.63 -10.86 -14.65
C ARG A 164 -37.87 -9.85 -13.53
N ARG A 165 -36.95 -8.91 -13.31
CA ARG A 165 -37.15 -7.79 -12.40
C ARG A 165 -37.18 -6.50 -13.22
N THR A 166 -38.34 -5.86 -13.22
CA THR A 166 -38.62 -4.58 -13.86
C THR A 166 -37.68 -3.51 -13.30
N SER A 167 -37.10 -2.69 -14.18
CA SER A 167 -36.18 -1.63 -13.80
C SER A 167 -36.90 -0.51 -13.05
N ARG A 168 -36.87 -0.50 -11.72
CA ARG A 168 -37.07 0.73 -10.94
C ARG A 168 -35.73 1.46 -10.83
N ARG A 169 -35.56 2.53 -11.61
CA ARG A 169 -34.45 3.49 -11.44
C ARG A 169 -34.50 4.06 -10.01
N LYS A 170 -33.40 3.95 -9.26
CA LYS A 170 -33.24 4.67 -7.98
C LYS A 170 -33.19 6.18 -8.25
N PRO A 171 -33.84 7.03 -7.43
CA PRO A 171 -33.73 8.49 -7.56
C PRO A 171 -32.31 8.95 -7.20
N ARG A 172 -31.78 9.92 -7.97
CA ARG A 172 -30.47 10.54 -7.72
C ARG A 172 -30.52 11.35 -6.42
N THR A 173 -29.67 11.02 -5.45
CA THR A 173 -29.38 11.88 -4.30
C THR A 173 -28.62 13.12 -4.78
N LYS A 174 -29.16 14.32 -4.52
CA LYS A 174 -28.48 15.59 -4.81
C LYS A 174 -27.28 15.73 -3.86
N LYS A 175 -26.09 16.02 -4.39
CA LYS A 175 -24.90 16.38 -3.59
C LYS A 175 -25.22 17.68 -2.79
N PRO A 176 -24.73 17.82 -1.54
CA PRO A 176 -24.87 19.08 -0.80
C PRO A 176 -24.15 20.23 -1.51
N LEU A 177 -24.71 21.43 -1.44
CA LEU A 177 -24.10 22.65 -1.98
C LEU A 177 -22.78 22.94 -1.26
N GLU A 178 -21.69 23.02 -2.03
CA GLU A 178 -20.44 23.65 -1.58
C GLU A 178 -20.72 25.11 -1.22
N THR A 179 -20.46 25.46 0.04
CA THR A 179 -20.34 26.85 0.50
C THR A 179 -19.16 27.50 -0.21
N ARG A 180 -19.45 28.40 -1.15
CA ARG A 180 -18.43 29.22 -1.83
C ARG A 180 -17.82 30.19 -0.84
N TYR A 181 -16.64 29.89 -0.30
CA TYR A 181 -15.75 30.92 0.22
C TYR A 181 -15.22 31.74 -0.97
N ALA A 182 -15.61 33.01 -1.03
CA ALA A 182 -15.14 33.96 -2.02
C ALA A 182 -13.64 34.24 -1.79
N LYS A 183 -12.79 33.69 -2.66
CA LYS A 183 -11.39 34.11 -2.74
C LYS A 183 -11.31 35.49 -3.41
N PRO A 184 -10.64 36.49 -2.81
CA PRO A 184 -10.49 37.80 -3.43
C PRO A 184 -9.60 37.70 -4.67
N ARG A 185 -10.10 38.23 -5.80
CA ARG A 185 -9.35 38.34 -7.06
C ARG A 185 -8.34 39.49 -6.96
N ILE A 186 -7.07 39.14 -6.82
CA ILE A 186 -5.96 40.07 -7.08
C ILE A 186 -5.81 40.16 -8.60
N GLY A 187 -6.21 41.30 -9.17
CA GLY A 187 -5.99 41.61 -10.57
C GLY A 187 -4.55 42.01 -10.81
N CYS A 188 -3.85 41.31 -11.70
CA CYS A 188 -2.61 41.78 -12.31
C CYS A 188 -2.88 41.98 -13.79
N ALA A 189 -2.94 43.24 -14.21
CA ALA A 189 -3.04 43.65 -15.60
C ALA A 189 -1.75 43.25 -16.33
N ARG A 190 -1.88 42.49 -17.43
CA ARG A 190 -0.82 42.42 -18.43
C ARG A 190 -1.36 42.88 -19.77
N THR A 191 -0.79 43.98 -20.18
CA THR A 191 -0.84 44.62 -21.47
C THR A 191 -0.31 43.70 -22.58
N SER A 192 -0.90 43.91 -23.76
CA SER A 192 -0.52 43.43 -25.09
C SER A 192 0.98 43.30 -25.37
N SER A 193 1.39 42.18 -25.96
CA SER A 193 2.30 42.14 -27.12
C SER A 193 2.50 40.71 -27.64
N THR A 194 2.04 40.49 -28.88
CA THR A 194 2.68 39.74 -29.97
C THR A 194 3.66 38.60 -29.65
N CYS A 195 3.39 37.40 -30.16
CA CYS A 195 4.23 36.83 -31.23
C CYS A 195 3.59 35.61 -31.89
N ALA A 196 3.56 35.62 -33.22
CA ALA A 196 3.02 34.59 -34.08
C ALA A 196 4.04 33.45 -34.26
N CYS A 197 3.57 32.21 -34.17
CA CYS A 197 4.28 31.04 -34.69
C CYS A 197 4.28 31.08 -36.22
N SER A 198 5.46 31.08 -36.84
CA SER A 198 5.64 30.55 -38.20
C SER A 198 6.71 29.47 -38.20
N ALA A 199 6.28 28.26 -38.53
CA ALA A 199 7.14 27.19 -38.99
C ALA A 199 7.70 27.52 -40.38
N ARG A 200 8.98 27.19 -40.64
CA ARG A 200 9.46 26.52 -41.86
C ARG A 200 10.99 26.39 -41.90
N SER A 201 11.38 25.26 -42.47
CA SER A 201 12.66 24.88 -43.10
C SER A 201 13.84 24.56 -42.18
#